data_AF-A0A330GJ37-F1
#
_entry.id   AF-A0A330GJ37-F1
#
_cell.length_a   1.000
_cell.length_b   1.000
_cell.length_c   1.000
_cell.angle_alpha   90.00
_cell.angle_beta   90.00
_cell.angle_gamma   90.00
#
_symmetry.space_group_name_H-M   'P 1'
#
loop_
_entity.id
_entity.type
_entity.pdbx_description
1 polymer ?
#
loop_
_entity_poly.entity_id
_entity_poly.type
_entity_poly.pdbx_seq_one_letter_code
_entity_poly.pdbx_strand_id
1 'polypeptide(L)' 'MSLDRPTDDVDDQPYEPAFFASKYGLPPRLAKTMIEANGPGRRACDAAAKTYLRYMALRRRRES' A
#
# COMPACT_ATOMS: atom_id res chain seq x y z
N MET A 1 -16.15 -21.16 -21.90
CA MET A 1 -16.58 -20.09 -20.98
C MET A 1 -15.47 -19.06 -20.94
N SER A 2 -15.60 -17.98 -21.69
CA SER A 2 -14.67 -16.86 -21.65
C SER A 2 -14.83 -16.18 -20.29
N LEU A 3 -13.79 -16.22 -19.46
CA LEU A 3 -13.74 -15.44 -18.22
C LEU A 3 -13.48 -13.99 -18.60
N ASP A 4 -14.51 -13.29 -19.08
CA ASP A 4 -14.59 -11.84 -18.95
C ASP A 4 -14.79 -11.55 -17.46
N ARG A 5 -13.70 -11.67 -16.69
CA ARG A 5 -13.64 -11.17 -15.32
C ARG A 5 -13.71 -9.65 -15.46
N PRO A 6 -14.70 -8.97 -14.85
CA PRO A 6 -14.75 -7.51 -14.92
C PRO A 6 -13.41 -6.98 -14.42
N THR A 7 -12.71 -6.24 -15.26
CA THR A 7 -11.41 -5.61 -14.95
C THR A 7 -11.54 -4.45 -13.95
N ASP A 8 -12.67 -4.37 -13.24
CA ASP A 8 -13.04 -3.31 -12.29
C ASP A 8 -13.09 -3.83 -10.84
N ASP A 9 -12.22 -4.77 -10.48
CA ASP A 9 -11.95 -5.02 -9.07
C ASP A 9 -11.32 -3.73 -8.51
N VAL A 10 -12.06 -3.04 -7.62
CA VAL A 10 -11.63 -1.78 -6.97
C VAL A 10 -10.24 -1.91 -6.30
N ASP A 11 -9.87 -3.13 -5.95
CA ASP A 11 -8.58 -3.51 -5.37
C ASP A 11 -7.41 -3.44 -6.37
N ASP A 12 -7.66 -3.50 -7.67
CA ASP A 12 -6.66 -3.44 -8.73
C ASP A 12 -6.49 -2.02 -9.29
N GLN A 13 -7.35 -1.09 -8.89
CA GLN A 13 -7.23 0.32 -9.26
C GLN A 13 -5.97 0.95 -8.67
N PRO A 14 -5.38 1.96 -9.34
CA PRO A 14 -4.28 2.73 -8.79
C PRO A 14 -4.63 3.41 -7.46
N TYR A 15 -3.65 3.50 -6.56
CA TYR A 15 -3.70 4.43 -5.44
C TYR A 15 -3.44 5.87 -5.88
N GLU A 16 -4.24 6.80 -5.36
CA GLU A 16 -3.84 8.19 -5.28
C GLU A 16 -2.83 8.33 -4.12
N PRO A 17 -1.63 8.89 -4.35
CA PRO A 17 -0.56 8.94 -3.34
C PRO A 17 -0.91 9.67 -2.04
N ALA A 18 -1.64 10.80 -2.08
CA ALA A 18 -2.01 11.55 -0.88
C ALA A 18 -3.02 10.79 -0.01
N PHE A 19 -3.98 10.12 -0.62
CA PHE A 19 -4.93 9.24 0.03
C PHE A 19 -4.22 8.07 0.68
N PHE A 20 -3.30 7.41 -0.02
CA PHE A 20 -2.52 6.31 0.53
C PHE A 20 -1.65 6.75 1.71
N ALA A 21 -0.98 7.91 1.58
CA ALA A 21 -0.20 8.52 2.66
C ALA A 21 -1.07 8.76 3.90
N SER A 22 -2.24 9.39 3.72
CA SER A 22 -3.18 9.69 4.80
C SER A 22 -3.72 8.41 5.45
N LYS A 23 -4.12 7.41 4.66
CA LYS A 23 -4.70 6.14 5.15
C LYS A 23 -3.75 5.40 6.10
N TYR A 24 -2.45 5.43 5.81
CA TYR A 24 -1.44 4.69 6.56
C TYR A 24 -0.56 5.54 7.48
N GLY A 25 -0.80 6.85 7.56
CA GLY A 25 0.03 7.76 8.34
C GLY A 25 1.49 7.80 7.87
N LEU A 26 1.71 7.69 6.56
CA LEU A 26 3.04 7.67 5.96
C LEU A 26 3.46 9.06 5.48
N PRO A 27 4.75 9.40 5.52
CA PRO A 27 5.27 10.57 4.82
C PRO A 27 4.93 10.49 3.31
N PRO A 28 4.57 11.61 2.66
CA PRO A 28 4.18 11.61 1.23
C PRO A 28 5.22 11.00 0.29
N ARG A 29 6.51 11.22 0.56
CA ARG A 29 7.60 10.63 -0.23
C ARG A 29 7.64 9.10 -0.11
N LEU A 30 7.47 8.58 1.10
CA LEU A 30 7.44 7.13 1.34
C LEU A 30 6.22 6.49 0.68
N ALA A 31 5.05 7.13 0.78
CA ALA A 31 3.83 6.69 0.11
C ALA A 31 4.03 6.55 -1.41
N LYS A 32 4.61 7.56 -2.07
CA LYS A 32 4.93 7.53 -3.51
C LYS A 32 5.85 6.36 -3.85
N THR A 33 6.95 6.19 -3.11
CA THR A 33 7.90 5.09 -3.31
C THR A 33 7.24 3.72 -3.16
N MET A 34 6.35 3.55 -2.17
CA MET A 34 5.66 2.28 -1.98
C MET A 34 4.71 1.95 -3.13
N ILE A 35 4.00 2.93 -3.68
CA ILE A 35 3.13 2.73 -4.86
C ILE A 35 3.98 2.38 -6.09
N GLU A 36 5.09 3.09 -6.32
CA GLU A 36 5.98 2.81 -7.45
C GLU A 36 6.61 1.41 -7.36
N ALA A 37 6.98 0.95 -6.16
CA ALA A 37 7.66 -0.33 -5.95
C ALA A 37 6.73 -1.56 -6.00
N ASN A 38 5.47 -1.43 -5.55
CA ASN A 38 4.53 -2.56 -5.46
C ASN A 38 3.58 -2.65 -6.65
N GLY A 39 3.64 -1.67 -7.56
CA GLY A 39 2.66 -1.48 -8.61
C GLY A 39 1.42 -0.74 -8.10
N PRO A 40 0.60 -0.20 -9.02
CA PRO A 40 -0.47 0.72 -8.67
C PRO A 40 -1.62 0.07 -7.86
N GLY A 41 -1.80 -1.25 -7.96
CA GLY A 41 -2.93 -1.96 -7.37
C GLY A 41 -3.04 -1.78 -5.85
N ARG A 42 -4.24 -1.43 -5.38
CA ARG A 42 -4.50 -1.15 -3.96
C ARG A 42 -4.16 -2.33 -3.06
N ARG A 43 -4.44 -3.56 -3.50
CA ARG A 43 -4.18 -4.77 -2.70
C ARG A 43 -2.70 -4.94 -2.36
N ALA A 44 -1.82 -4.76 -3.35
CA ALA A 44 -0.37 -4.90 -3.15
C ALA A 44 0.18 -3.79 -2.25
N CYS A 45 -0.22 -2.54 -2.51
CA CYS A 45 0.15 -1.39 -1.70
C CYS A 45 -0.30 -1.51 -0.24
N ASP A 46 -1.54 -1.97 -0.01
CA ASP A 46 -2.09 -2.18 1.33
C ASP A 46 -1.32 -3.22 2.14
N ALA A 47 -0.98 -4.34 1.49
CA ALA A 47 -0.19 -5.40 2.11
C ALA A 47 1.22 -4.91 2.48
N ALA A 48 1.86 -4.14 1.59
CA ALA A 48 3.15 -3.55 1.83
C ALA A 48 3.13 -2.55 3.01
N ALA A 49 2.15 -1.64 3.05
CA ALA A 49 2.01 -0.65 4.12
C ALA A 49 1.79 -1.30 5.49
N LYS A 50 0.88 -2.28 5.56
CA LYS A 50 0.62 -3.03 6.81
C LYS A 50 1.88 -3.74 7.32
N THR A 51 2.66 -4.33 6.42
CA THR A 51 3.90 -5.02 6.77
C THR A 51 4.96 -4.05 7.27
N TYR A 52 5.14 -2.92 6.59
CA TYR A 52 6.06 -1.86 7.00
C TYR A 52 5.75 -1.33 8.40
N LEU A 53 4.48 -1.00 8.68
CA LEU A 53 4.06 -0.47 9.98
C LEU A 53 4.27 -1.48 11.12
N ARG A 54 3.98 -2.77 10.88
CA ARG A 54 4.27 -3.83 11.85
C ARG A 54 5.77 -3.93 12.14
N TYR A 55 6.60 -3.87 11.11
CA TYR A 55 8.06 -3.88 11.26
C TYR A 55 8.57 -2.68 12.06
N MET A 56 8.10 -1.45 11.76
CA MET A 56 8.46 -0.24 12.51
C MET A 56 8.06 -0.32 13.99
N ALA A 57 6.86 -0.85 14.28
CA ALA A 57 6.40 -1.03 15.65
C ALA A 57 7.27 -2.02 16.43
N LEU A 58 7.69 -3.13 15.80
CA LEU A 58 8.60 -4.09 16.41
C LEU A 58 9.98 -3.50 16.67
N ARG A 59 10.52 -2.71 15.73
CA ARG A 59 11.82 -2.04 15.90
C ARG A 59 11.81 -1.04 17.04
N ARG A 60 10.79 -0.20 17.12
CA ARG A 60 10.66 0.78 18.21
C ARG A 60 10.65 0.14 19.60
N ARG A 61 10.09 -1.07 19.73
CA ARG A 61 10.10 -1.83 21.00
C ARG A 61 11.47 -2.41 21.36
N ARG A 62 12.34 -2.66 20.38
CA ARG A 62 13.71 -3.17 20.61
C ARG A 62 14.69 -2.05 20.91
N GLU A 63 14.42 -0.85 20.41
CA GLU A 63 15.24 0.35 20.57
C GLU A 63 14.89 1.15 21.85
N SER A 64 13.92 0.68 22.64
CA SER A 64 13.45 1.30 23.89
C SER A 64 13.76 0.43 25.10
#